data_AF-A0A1V4KQD2-F1
#
_entry.id   AF-A0A1V4KQD2-F1
#
_cell.length_a   1.000
_cell.length_b   1.000
_cell.length_c   1.000
_cell.angle_alpha   90.00
_cell.angle_beta   90.00
_cell.angle_gamma   90.00
#
_symmetry.space_group_name_H-M   'P 1'
#
loop_
_entity.id
_entity.type
_entity.pdbx_description
1 polymer ?
#
loop_
_entity_poly.entity_id
_entity_poly.type
_entity_poly.pdbx_seq_one_letter_code
_entity_poly.pdbx_strand_id
1 'polypeptide(L)'
;MAGLGRLWARVLGGRFYLLRPPAACPLQLRAASLLSGSLRHHLALPPAGAGPASPWSHQQTRARSRGNEYQPNNRKRKRTHGWIKRISTPGGVAVILRRMLKGRKSLTH
;
A
#
# COMPACT_ATOMS: atom_id res chain seq x y z
N MET A 1 -29.29 24.99 50.65
CA MET A 1 -29.16 23.64 50.08
C MET A 1 -27.84 23.55 49.34
N ALA A 2 -26.86 22.89 49.96
CA ALA A 2 -25.49 22.78 49.47
C ALA A 2 -25.31 21.59 48.51
N GLY A 3 -24.32 21.69 47.63
CA GLY A 3 -23.54 20.52 47.19
C GLY A 3 -23.63 20.13 45.72
N LEU A 4 -22.75 20.72 44.91
CA LEU A 4 -22.24 20.13 43.67
C LEU A 4 -21.56 18.77 43.94
N GLY A 5 -21.68 17.82 43.01
CA GLY A 5 -20.78 16.68 42.95
C GLY A 5 -21.34 15.41 42.33
N ARG A 6 -21.29 15.28 41.00
CA ARG A 6 -21.34 13.95 40.35
C ARG A 6 -19.90 13.50 40.07
N LEU A 7 -19.48 12.57 40.91
CA LEU A 7 -18.26 11.79 40.88
C LEU A 7 -18.11 11.09 39.53
N TRP A 8 -17.17 11.52 38.69
CA TRP A 8 -16.62 10.65 37.65
C TRP A 8 -15.60 9.74 38.31
N ALA A 9 -16.03 8.52 38.63
CA ALA A 9 -15.15 7.48 39.12
C ALA A 9 -14.15 7.08 38.02
N ARG A 10 -12.87 7.22 38.37
CA ARG A 10 -11.72 6.64 37.67
C ARG A 10 -11.95 5.15 37.40
N VAL A 11 -12.00 4.76 36.13
CA VAL A 11 -11.66 3.40 35.72
C VAL A 11 -10.17 3.38 35.40
N LEU A 12 -9.38 2.91 36.35
CA LEU A 12 -8.02 2.45 36.13
C LEU A 12 -8.09 0.98 35.69
N GLY A 13 -7.50 0.61 34.56
CA GLY A 13 -7.32 -0.80 34.23
C GLY A 13 -7.09 -1.10 32.76
N GLY A 14 -5.82 -1.15 32.35
CA GLY A 14 -5.45 -1.60 31.02
C GLY A 14 -3.98 -1.41 30.69
N ARG A 15 -3.09 -1.96 31.53
CA ARG A 15 -1.67 -2.13 31.17
C ARG A 15 -1.61 -3.12 30.00
N PHE A 16 -1.54 -2.60 28.78
CA PHE A 16 -1.12 -3.39 27.63
C PHE A 16 0.35 -3.74 27.83
N TYR A 17 0.60 -5.00 28.18
CA TYR A 17 1.94 -5.55 28.16
C TYR A 17 2.47 -5.46 26.74
N LEU A 18 3.44 -4.57 26.55
CA LEU A 18 4.33 -4.56 25.41
C LEU A 18 4.96 -5.95 25.30
N LEU A 19 4.52 -6.73 24.32
CA LEU A 19 5.24 -7.93 23.91
C LEU A 19 6.53 -7.48 23.23
N ARG A 20 7.55 -7.39 24.08
CA ARG A 20 8.97 -7.63 23.88
C ARG A 20 9.36 -8.13 22.46
N PRO A 21 10.29 -7.43 21.77
CA PRO A 21 10.90 -7.92 20.55
C PRO A 21 11.94 -9.02 20.85
N PRO A 22 12.04 -10.09 20.04
CA PRO A 22 13.23 -10.93 20.06
C PRO A 22 14.26 -10.48 19.02
N ALA A 23 15.47 -10.26 19.55
CA ALA A 23 16.78 -10.54 18.98
C ALA A 23 17.24 -9.70 17.77
N ALA A 24 18.20 -8.82 18.07
CA ALA A 24 19.22 -8.39 17.15
C ALA A 24 19.90 -9.61 16.49
N CYS A 25 20.07 -9.57 15.18
CA CYS A 25 21.05 -10.39 14.47
C CYS A 25 22.29 -9.51 14.22
N PRO A 26 23.35 -9.59 15.05
CA PRO A 26 24.63 -8.99 14.72
C PRO A 26 25.42 -10.01 13.90
N LEU A 27 25.28 -9.95 12.58
CA LEU A 27 26.32 -10.48 11.70
C LEU A 27 27.09 -9.29 11.15
N GLN A 28 28.00 -8.82 12.01
CA GLN A 28 29.16 -8.06 11.60
C GLN A 28 30.05 -8.96 10.73
N LEU A 29 30.81 -8.28 9.86
CA LEU A 29 32.05 -8.69 9.19
C LEU A 29 31.93 -9.01 7.70
N ARG A 30 32.04 -7.95 6.90
CA ARG A 30 32.99 -7.99 5.77
C ARG A 30 33.88 -6.77 5.85
N ALA A 31 35.05 -6.99 6.44
CA ALA A 31 36.19 -6.10 6.31
C ALA A 31 36.45 -5.87 4.81
N ALA A 32 36.29 -4.63 4.35
CA ALA A 32 36.82 -4.23 3.07
C ALA A 32 38.33 -4.03 3.25
N SER A 33 39.09 -5.08 2.99
CA SER A 33 40.54 -5.01 2.90
C SER A 33 40.93 -4.13 1.70
N LEU A 34 41.59 -3.02 2.01
CA LEU A 34 42.33 -2.20 1.06
C LEU A 34 43.58 -2.96 0.58
N LEU A 35 43.98 -2.66 -0.67
CA LEU A 35 45.23 -3.05 -1.33
C LEU A 35 45.37 -4.52 -1.77
N SER A 36 44.99 -4.79 -3.01
CA SER A 36 45.92 -5.32 -4.03
C SER A 36 45.12 -5.60 -5.31
N GLY A 37 45.43 -4.89 -6.38
CA GLY A 37 44.71 -5.08 -7.64
C GLY A 37 45.21 -4.19 -8.76
N SER A 38 46.52 -4.25 -9.00
CA SER A 38 47.19 -4.02 -10.28
C SER A 38 46.46 -3.14 -11.30
N LEU A 39 47.01 -1.93 -11.45
CA LEU A 39 46.89 -1.06 -12.62
C LEU A 39 47.05 -1.89 -13.91
N ARG A 40 45.94 -2.37 -14.47
CA ARG A 40 45.88 -2.88 -15.84
C ARG A 40 45.14 -1.85 -16.65
N HIS A 41 45.91 -0.95 -17.25
CA HIS A 41 45.49 -0.24 -18.45
C HIS A 41 45.30 -1.30 -19.55
N HIS A 42 44.14 -1.95 -19.54
CA HIS A 42 43.65 -2.59 -20.75
C HIS A 42 43.41 -1.46 -21.73
N LEU A 43 44.32 -1.33 -22.69
CA LEU A 43 44.08 -0.61 -23.94
C LEU A 43 42.72 -1.08 -24.45
N ALA A 44 41.69 -0.26 -24.24
CA ALA A 44 40.35 -0.55 -24.69
C ALA A 44 40.37 -0.44 -26.21
N LEU A 45 40.58 -1.57 -26.89
CA LEU A 45 40.15 -1.69 -28.27
C LEU A 45 38.66 -1.34 -28.29
N PRO A 46 38.21 -0.40 -29.14
CA PRO A 46 36.78 -0.27 -29.38
C PRO A 46 36.27 -1.63 -29.88
N PRO A 47 35.13 -2.13 -29.39
CA PRO A 47 34.54 -3.35 -29.96
C PRO A 47 34.22 -3.07 -31.43
N ALA A 48 35.10 -3.55 -32.33
CA ALA A 48 34.86 -3.59 -33.75
C ALA A 48 33.74 -4.61 -34.00
N GLY A 49 32.50 -4.13 -33.91
CA GLY A 49 31.33 -5.00 -34.00
C GLY A 49 29.99 -4.27 -33.90
N ALA A 50 29.92 -2.98 -34.21
CA ALA A 50 28.66 -2.32 -34.50
C ALA A 50 28.28 -2.63 -35.96
N GLY A 51 27.89 -3.88 -36.24
CA GLY A 51 27.18 -4.19 -37.47
C GLY A 51 25.87 -3.39 -37.52
N PRO A 52 25.37 -3.01 -38.69
CA PRO A 52 24.13 -2.26 -38.80
C PRO A 52 23.02 -3.03 -38.08
N ALA A 53 22.35 -2.37 -37.12
CA ALA A 53 21.22 -2.93 -36.41
C ALA A 53 20.22 -3.49 -37.45
N SER A 54 19.93 -4.78 -37.36
CA SER A 54 19.06 -5.47 -38.32
C SER A 54 17.74 -4.72 -38.44
N PRO A 55 17.21 -4.42 -39.65
CA PRO A 55 15.93 -3.74 -39.85
C PRO A 55 14.73 -4.48 -39.22
N TRP A 56 14.96 -5.72 -38.81
CA TRP A 56 13.98 -6.62 -38.21
C TRP A 56 13.99 -6.63 -36.68
N SER A 57 14.81 -5.80 -36.01
CA SER A 57 14.72 -5.60 -34.56
C SER A 57 13.57 -4.64 -34.21
N HIS A 58 12.35 -5.01 -34.59
CA HIS A 58 11.14 -4.34 -34.10
C HIS A 58 10.95 -4.77 -32.64
N GLN A 59 11.47 -3.98 -31.70
CA GLN A 59 11.27 -4.27 -30.28
C GLN A 59 9.79 -4.08 -29.95
N GLN A 60 9.08 -5.18 -29.69
CA GLN A 60 7.66 -5.14 -29.35
C GLN A 60 7.45 -4.39 -28.04
N THR A 61 6.82 -3.22 -28.10
CA THR A 61 6.37 -2.49 -26.90
C THR A 61 5.16 -3.22 -26.31
N ARG A 62 5.37 -4.05 -25.29
CA ARG A 62 4.25 -4.67 -24.55
C ARG A 62 3.53 -3.60 -23.74
N ALA A 63 2.20 -3.56 -23.82
CA ALA A 63 1.39 -2.68 -22.96
C ALA A 63 1.58 -3.05 -21.47
N ARG A 64 1.41 -2.06 -20.59
CA ARG A 64 1.42 -2.28 -19.13
C ARG A 64 0.40 -3.35 -18.75
N SER A 65 0.78 -4.22 -17.82
CA SER A 65 -0.16 -5.20 -17.25
C SER A 65 -1.32 -4.48 -16.56
N ARG A 66 -2.55 -4.92 -16.86
CA ARG A 66 -3.79 -4.50 -16.20
C ARG A 66 -4.06 -5.44 -15.02
N GLY A 67 -4.93 -5.07 -14.09
CA GLY A 67 -5.30 -5.93 -12.95
C GLY A 67 -5.00 -5.35 -11.57
N ASN A 68 -4.38 -4.16 -11.49
CA ASN A 68 -4.15 -3.45 -10.23
C ASN A 68 -5.16 -2.31 -9.97
N GLU A 69 -6.29 -2.30 -10.67
CA GLU A 69 -7.30 -1.22 -10.62
C GLU A 69 -7.92 -1.07 -9.23
N TYR A 70 -8.15 -2.20 -8.55
CA TYR A 70 -8.63 -2.19 -7.18
C TYR A 70 -7.47 -2.22 -6.19
N GLN A 71 -7.20 -1.07 -5.58
CA GLN A 71 -6.34 -0.98 -4.40
C GLN A 71 -7.23 -0.75 -3.16
N PRO A 72 -7.28 -1.71 -2.21
CA PRO A 72 -8.21 -1.66 -1.10
C PRO A 72 -7.89 -0.49 -0.16
N ASN A 73 -8.84 0.44 -0.05
CA ASN A 73 -8.77 1.54 0.91
C ASN A 73 -10.13 1.77 1.55
N ASN A 74 -10.23 1.51 2.86
CA ASN A 74 -11.48 1.60 3.60
C ASN A 74 -12.05 3.02 3.65
N ARG A 75 -11.20 4.05 3.80
CA ARG A 75 -11.64 5.45 3.84
C ARG A 75 -12.28 5.85 2.51
N LYS A 76 -11.65 5.48 1.38
CA LYS A 76 -12.20 5.73 0.04
C LYS A 76 -13.51 4.98 -0.16
N ARG A 77 -13.54 3.69 0.19
CA ARG A 77 -14.73 2.82 0.05
C ARG A 77 -15.95 3.39 0.78
N LYS A 78 -15.81 3.80 2.04
CA LYS A 78 -16.93 4.32 2.84
C LYS A 78 -17.37 5.73 2.42
N ARG A 79 -16.46 6.58 1.94
CA ARG A 79 -16.81 7.91 1.38
C ARG A 79 -17.57 7.81 0.06
N THR A 80 -17.17 6.90 -0.83
CA THR A 80 -17.76 6.79 -2.17
C THR A 80 -19.02 5.93 -2.18
N HIS A 81 -19.06 4.85 -1.39
CA HIS A 81 -20.13 3.84 -1.48
C HIS A 81 -20.87 3.57 -0.16
N GLY A 82 -20.58 4.33 0.90
CA GLY A 82 -21.25 4.19 2.19
C GLY A 82 -22.65 4.78 2.20
N TRP A 83 -23.36 4.51 3.30
CA TRP A 83 -24.74 4.96 3.55
C TRP A 83 -24.93 6.46 3.39
N ILE A 84 -24.09 7.27 4.07
CA ILE A 84 -24.18 8.74 4.07
C ILE A 84 -24.18 9.30 2.65
N LYS A 85 -23.31 8.78 1.77
CA LYS A 85 -23.22 9.25 0.38
C LYS A 85 -24.43 8.87 -0.46
N ARG A 86 -25.12 7.78 -0.12
CA ARG A 86 -26.34 7.35 -0.82
C ARG A 86 -27.53 8.21 -0.42
N ILE A 87 -27.71 8.48 0.88
CA ILE A 87 -28.83 9.31 1.35
C ILE A 87 -28.68 10.79 0.99
N SER A 88 -27.46 11.27 0.76
CA SER A 88 -27.22 12.69 0.44
C SER A 88 -27.73 13.13 -0.94
N THR A 89 -28.16 12.20 -1.80
CA THR A 89 -28.64 12.51 -3.16
C THR A 89 -29.92 11.75 -3.45
N PRO A 90 -30.87 12.33 -4.20
CA PRO A 90 -32.13 11.64 -4.53
C PRO A 90 -31.88 10.36 -5.34
N GLY A 91 -30.93 10.37 -6.27
CA GLY A 91 -30.54 9.19 -7.03
C GLY A 91 -29.94 8.07 -6.16
N GLY A 92 -29.19 8.43 -5.12
CA GLY A 92 -28.66 7.46 -4.17
C GLY A 92 -29.74 6.84 -3.28
N VAL A 93 -30.76 7.61 -2.88
CA VAL A 93 -31.95 7.11 -2.18
C VAL A 93 -32.71 6.11 -3.05
N ALA A 94 -32.94 6.42 -4.33
CA ALA A 94 -33.58 5.51 -5.28
C ALA A 94 -32.80 4.18 -5.45
N VAL A 95 -31.47 4.21 -5.38
CA VAL A 95 -30.65 2.99 -5.36
C VAL A 95 -30.92 2.14 -4.11
N ILE A 96 -31.02 2.76 -2.94
CA ILE A 96 -31.32 2.06 -1.69
C ILE A 96 -32.71 1.39 -1.79
N LEU A 97 -33.73 2.14 -2.21
CA LEU A 97 -35.09 1.61 -2.35
C LEU A 97 -35.15 0.41 -3.29
N ARG A 98 -34.49 0.48 -4.45
CA ARG A 98 -34.40 -0.68 -5.37
C ARG A 98 -33.69 -1.89 -4.75
N ARG A 99 -32.67 -1.66 -3.90
CA ARG A 99 -31.98 -2.75 -3.20
C ARG A 99 -32.82 -3.37 -2.09
N MET A 100 -33.62 -2.56 -1.38
CA MET A 100 -34.58 -3.02 -0.38
C MET A 100 -35.68 -3.87 -1.03
N LEU A 101 -36.27 -3.38 -2.13
CA LEU A 101 -37.29 -4.11 -2.89
C LEU A 101 -36.77 -5.46 -3.39
N LYS A 102 -35.50 -5.52 -3.81
CA LYS A 102 -34.85 -6.77 -4.22
C LYS A 102 -34.48 -7.68 -3.05
N GLY A 103 -34.57 -7.21 -1.80
CA GLY A 103 -34.21 -7.99 -0.61
C GLY A 103 -32.70 -8.26 -0.47
N ARG A 104 -31.83 -7.33 -0.88
CA ARG A 104 -30.38 -7.50 -0.69
C ARG A 104 -30.02 -7.45 0.80
N LYS A 105 -29.29 -8.46 1.30
CA LYS A 105 -28.78 -8.51 2.69
C LYS A 105 -27.98 -7.26 3.09
N SER A 106 -27.22 -6.69 2.15
CA SER A 106 -26.49 -5.43 2.34
C SER A 106 -26.96 -4.36 1.36
N LEU A 107 -27.35 -3.20 1.89
CA LEU A 107 -27.81 -2.06 1.09
C LEU A 107 -26.64 -1.18 0.63
N THR A 108 -25.64 -0.98 1.49
CA THR A 108 -24.44 -0.19 1.19
C THR A 108 -23.18 -0.86 1.75
N HIS A 109 -22.01 -0.31 1.42
CA HIS A 109 -20.74 -0.73 2.02
C HIS A 109 -20.57 -0.20 3.44
#